data_AF-A0A915LXV0-F1
#
_entry.id   AF-A0A915LXV0-F1
#
_cell.length_a   1.000
_cell.length_b   1.000
_cell.length_c   1.000
_cell.angle_alpha   90.00
_cell.angle_beta   90.00
_cell.angle_gamma   90.00
#
_symmetry.space_group_name_H-M   'P 1'
#
loop_
_entity.id
_entity.type
_entity.pdbx_description
1 polymer ?
#
loop_
_entity_poly.entity_id
_entity_poly.type
_entity_poly.pdbx_seq_one_letter_code
_entity_poly.pdbx_strand_id
1 'polypeptide(L)'
;MAPITEEISFRACSVPLLAHCLGNNLTIFVAPISFSFSHIHHLIEDRKRGISLSSAFASRVFQMLYTYLFGLYATYIFFQTG
;
A
#
# COMPACT_ATOMS: atom_id res chain seq x y z
N MET A 1 12.89 10.73 3.08
CA MET A 1 12.58 10.84 1.63
C MET A 1 11.61 9.76 1.18
N ALA A 2 11.85 8.48 1.53
CA ALA A 2 10.98 7.33 1.18
C ALA A 2 9.46 7.59 1.27
N PRO A 3 8.89 8.20 2.32
CA PRO A 3 7.44 8.38 2.43
C PRO A 3 6.85 9.32 1.37
N ILE A 4 7.57 10.40 1.02
CA ILE A 4 7.12 11.36 0.01
C ILE A 4 7.24 10.75 -1.39
N THR A 5 8.36 10.07 -1.64
CA THR A 5 8.60 9.43 -2.95
C THR A 5 7.62 8.29 -3.20
N GLU A 6 7.31 7.48 -2.19
CA GLU A 6 6.32 6.39 -2.29
C GLU A 6 4.93 6.95 -2.63
N GLU A 7 4.50 8.02 -1.96
CA GLU A 7 3.22 8.66 -2.19
C GLU A 7 3.13 9.28 -3.60
N ILE A 8 4.18 9.98 -4.05
CA ILE A 8 4.23 10.58 -5.39
C ILE A 8 4.23 9.47 -6.46
N SER A 9 5.07 8.44 -6.33
CA SER A 9 5.10 7.34 -7.30
C SER A 9 3.77 6.58 -7.35
N PHE A 10 3.13 6.37 -6.19
CA PHE A 10 1.83 5.72 -6.12
C PHE A 10 0.74 6.54 -6.83
N ARG A 11 0.66 7.84 -6.57
CA ARG A 11 -0.39 8.72 -7.12
C ARG A 11 -0.13 9.18 -8.55
N ALA A 12 1.10 9.51 -8.91
CA ALA A 12 1.42 10.06 -10.23
C ALA A 12 1.62 8.97 -11.28
N CYS A 13 1.94 7.74 -10.89
CA CYS A 13 2.26 6.67 -11.83
C CYS A 13 1.31 5.47 -11.70
N SER A 14 1.25 4.84 -10.52
CA SER A 14 0.53 3.58 -10.35
C SER A 14 -0.99 3.73 -10.49
N VAL A 15 -1.56 4.75 -9.84
CA VAL A 15 -3.02 4.99 -9.87
C VAL A 15 -3.52 5.36 -11.28
N PRO A 16 -2.92 6.31 -12.02
CA PRO A 16 -3.36 6.65 -13.37
C PRO A 16 -3.22 5.49 -14.37
N LEU A 17 -2.13 4.72 -14.28
CA LEU A 17 -1.92 3.55 -15.13
C LEU A 17 -3.00 2.47 -14.88
N LEU A 18 -3.27 2.16 -13.62
CA LEU A 18 -4.32 1.21 -13.24
C LEU A 18 -5.72 1.74 -13.62
N ALA A 19 -5.97 3.05 -13.51
CA ALA A 19 -7.21 3.67 -13.94
C ALA A 19 -7.43 3.52 -15.44
N HIS A 20 -6.37 3.67 -16.24
CA HIS A 20 -6.45 3.46 -17.68
C HIS A 20 -6.80 2.01 -18.05
N CYS A 21 -6.30 1.02 -17.30
CA CYS A 21 -6.53 -0.40 -17.60
C CYS A 21 -7.83 -0.96 -17.00
N LEU A 22 -8.24 -0.51 -15.82
CA LEU A 22 -9.33 -1.13 -15.02
C LEU A 22 -10.52 -0.19 -14.78
N GLY A 23 -10.37 1.10 -15.06
CA GLY A 23 -11.34 2.14 -14.71
C GLY A 23 -11.29 2.53 -13.22
N ASN A 24 -11.65 3.79 -12.95
CA ASN A 24 -11.46 4.44 -11.64
C ASN A 24 -12.06 3.63 -10.47
N ASN A 25 -13.25 3.06 -10.65
CA ASN A 25 -13.93 2.31 -9.59
C ASN A 25 -13.13 1.09 -9.14
N LEU A 26 -12.58 0.30 -10.07
CA LEU A 26 -11.76 -0.86 -9.72
C LEU A 26 -10.39 -0.43 -9.20
N THR A 27 -9.82 0.66 -9.73
CA THR A 27 -8.52 1.17 -9.29
C THR A 27 -8.50 1.55 -7.83
N ILE A 28 -9.58 2.11 -7.28
CA ILE A 28 -9.70 2.41 -5.84
C ILE A 28 -9.41 1.17 -5.00
N PHE A 29 -9.94 0.01 -5.39
CA PHE A 29 -9.77 -1.24 -4.62
C PHE A 29 -8.48 -1.98 -4.95
N VAL A 30 -8.00 -1.90 -6.20
CA VAL A 30 -6.87 -2.69 -6.69
C VAL A 30 -5.53 -2.02 -6.44
N ALA A 31 -5.41 -0.70 -6.63
CA ALA A 31 -4.13 0.00 -6.47
C ALA A 31 -3.51 -0.17 -5.07
N PRO A 32 -4.27 -0.07 -3.96
CA PRO A 32 -3.73 -0.21 -2.61
C PRO A 32 -3.22 -1.62 -2.29
N ILE A 33 -3.59 -2.65 -3.07
CA ILE A 33 -3.15 -4.03 -2.84
C ILE A 33 -1.64 -4.12 -3.02
N SER A 34 -1.11 -3.66 -4.15
CA SER A 34 0.33 -3.72 -4.43
C SER A 34 1.15 -2.93 -3.40
N PHE A 35 0.63 -1.78 -2.96
CA PHE A 35 1.26 -0.94 -1.95
C PHE A 35 1.27 -1.61 -0.56
N SER A 36 0.13 -2.13 -0.11
CA SER A 36 0.02 -2.79 1.20
C SER A 36 0.83 -4.09 1.28
N PHE A 37 0.79 -4.93 0.23
CA PHE A 37 1.54 -6.19 0.18
C PHE A 37 3.06 -5.99 0.18
N SER A 38 3.55 -4.83 -0.29
CA SER A 38 4.98 -4.52 -0.26
C SER A 38 5.53 -4.73 1.16
N HIS A 39 4.80 -4.35 2.21
CA HIS A 39 5.25 -4.41 3.60
C HIS A 39 5.57 -5.82 4.12
N ILE A 40 5.12 -6.89 3.44
CA ILE A 40 5.47 -8.27 3.81
C ILE A 40 6.97 -8.50 3.74
N HIS A 41 7.71 -7.79 2.87
CA HIS A 41 9.16 -7.97 2.75
C HIS A 41 9.91 -7.61 4.06
N HIS A 42 9.36 -6.72 4.88
CA HIS A 42 9.93 -6.38 6.20
C HIS A 42 9.86 -7.54 7.21
N LEU A 43 9.05 -8.58 6.95
CA LEU A 43 9.06 -9.78 7.77
C LEU A 43 10.46 -10.40 7.84
N ILE A 44 11.23 -10.36 6.75
CA ILE A 44 12.61 -10.87 6.72
C ILE A 44 13.51 -10.06 7.66
N GLU A 45 13.32 -8.74 7.69
CA GLU A 45 14.10 -7.84 8.54
C GLU A 45 13.74 -8.00 10.01
N ASP A 46 12.47 -8.16 10.35
CA ASP A 46 12.01 -8.47 11.71
C ASP A 46 12.61 -9.78 12.23
N ARG A 47 12.70 -10.78 11.36
CA ARG A 47 13.33 -12.07 11.69
C ARG A 47 14.82 -11.91 11.92
N LYS A 48 15.52 -11.10 11.12
CA LYS A 48 16.94 -10.76 11.33
C LYS A 48 17.18 -10.00 12.64
N ARG A 49 16.19 -9.22 13.08
CA ARG A 49 16.19 -8.49 14.36
C ARG A 49 15.82 -9.36 15.58
N GLY A 50 15.57 -10.65 15.39
CA GLY A 50 15.23 -11.59 16.47
C GLY A 50 13.78 -11.54 16.94
N ILE A 51 12.88 -10.87 16.20
CA ILE A 51 11.47 -10.83 16.55
C ILE A 51 10.84 -12.21 16.33
N SER A 52 10.01 -12.66 17.27
CA SER A 52 9.28 -13.93 17.14
C SER A 52 8.40 -13.92 15.88
N LEU A 53 8.27 -15.07 15.21
CA LEU A 53 7.60 -15.13 13.91
C LEU A 53 6.14 -14.70 14.03
N SER A 54 5.48 -15.12 15.11
CA SER A 54 4.11 -14.72 15.43
C SER A 54 3.95 -13.21 15.61
N SER A 55 4.87 -12.56 16.34
CA SER A 55 4.79 -11.12 16.61
C SER A 55 5.08 -10.29 15.37
N ALA A 56 6.12 -10.68 14.61
CA ALA A 56 6.46 -10.06 13.34
C ALA A 56 5.31 -10.21 12.34
N PHE A 57 4.75 -11.41 12.20
CA PHE A 57 3.62 -11.66 11.32
C PHE A 57 2.39 -10.82 11.71
N ALA A 58 1.99 -10.83 12.98
CA ALA A 58 0.86 -10.02 13.45
C ALA A 58 1.05 -8.52 13.18
N SER A 59 2.26 -8.01 13.44
CA SER A 59 2.60 -6.59 13.21
C SER A 59 2.54 -6.23 11.73
N ARG A 60 3.05 -7.11 10.83
CA ARG A 60 3.03 -6.85 9.38
C ARG A 60 1.64 -7.02 8.76
N VAL A 61 0.82 -7.93 9.27
CA VAL A 61 -0.59 -8.03 8.88
C VAL A 61 -1.35 -6.76 9.29
N PHE A 62 -1.13 -6.27 10.51
CA PHE A 62 -1.72 -5.01 10.97
C PHE A 62 -1.29 -3.84 10.08
N GLN A 63 0.00 -3.72 9.80
CA GLN A 63 0.53 -2.68 8.92
C GLN A 63 -0.05 -2.77 7.50
N MET A 64 -0.18 -3.98 6.96
CA MET A 64 -0.77 -4.22 5.64
C MET A 64 -2.25 -3.78 5.60
N LEU A 65 -3.05 -4.15 6.61
CA LEU A 65 -4.46 -3.74 6.71
C LEU A 65 -4.60 -2.22 6.84
N TYR A 66 -3.81 -1.61 7.71
CA TYR A 66 -3.81 -0.16 7.91
C TYR A 66 -3.44 0.58 6.62
N THR A 67 -2.37 0.17 5.94
CA THR A 67 -1.91 0.79 4.69
C THR A 67 -2.87 0.55 3.53
N TYR A 68 -3.55 -0.60 3.48
CA TYR A 68 -4.60 -0.88 2.51
C TYR A 68 -5.80 0.07 2.68
N LEU A 69 -6.32 0.21 3.91
CA LEU A 69 -7.43 1.12 4.20
C LEU A 69 -7.07 2.58 3.97
N PHE A 70 -5.85 2.98 4.36
CA PHE A 70 -5.33 4.30 4.05
C PHE A 70 -5.26 4.53 2.54
N GLY A 71 -4.73 3.58 1.77
CA GLY A 71 -4.64 3.66 0.33
C GLY A 71 -6.01 3.73 -0.35
N LEU A 72 -6.99 2.95 0.10
CA LEU A 72 -8.39 3.03 -0.36
C LEU A 72 -8.93 4.46 -0.22
N TYR A 73 -8.83 5.03 0.98
CA TYR A 73 -9.30 6.38 1.27
C TYR A 73 -8.55 7.44 0.46
N ALA A 74 -7.23 7.33 0.40
CA ALA A 74 -6.33 8.21 -0.33
C ALA A 74 -6.63 8.23 -1.85
N THR A 75 -6.81 7.06 -2.46
CA THR A 75 -7.13 6.92 -3.89
C THR A 75 -8.56 7.35 -4.19
N TYR A 76 -9.50 7.10 -3.28
CA TYR A 76 -10.86 7.62 -3.39
C TYR A 76 -10.86 9.15 -3.43
N ILE A 77 -10.18 9.81 -2.48
CA ILE A 77 -10.07 11.27 -2.48
C ILE A 77 -9.41 11.78 -3.75
N PHE A 78 -8.32 11.14 -4.19
CA PHE A 78 -7.62 11.52 -5.42
C PHE A 78 -8.57 11.63 -6.62
N PHE A 79 -9.41 10.61 -6.85
CA PHE A 79 -10.37 10.67 -7.95
C PHE A 79 -11.48 11.71 -7.78
N GLN A 80 -11.78 12.13 -6.55
CA GLN A 80 -12.76 13.18 -6.30
C GLN A 80 -12.18 14.59 -6.43
N THR A 81 -10.87 14.76 -6.20
CA THR A 81 -10.22 16.07 -6.18
C THR A 81 -9.35 16.35 -7.41
N GLY A 82 -9.04 15.34 -8.22
CA GLY A 82 -8.15 15.45 -9.39
C GLY A 82 -6.71 15.04 -9.07
#